data_AF-A0A1Y0I6P0-F1
#
_entry.id   AF-A0A1Y0I6P0-F1
#
_cell.length_a   1.000
_cell.length_b   1.000
_cell.length_c   1.000
_cell.angle_alpha   90.00
_cell.angle_beta   90.00
_cell.angle_gamma   90.00
#
_symmetry.space_group_name_H-M   'P 1'
#
loop_
_entity.id
_entity.type
_entity.pdbx_description
1 polymer ?
#
loop_
_entity_poly.entity_id
_entity_poly.type
_entity_poly.pdbx_seq_one_letter_code
_entity_poly.pdbx_strand_id
1 'polypeptide(L)'
;MYKEKLLRTKVRTDNAKRLRETLINYCDFRQVNESDSKNRQLAILEQWQSQRLQGTHADLHTDPEYKEGLDFLLDELYAPKDFTQRDNDIDRIFPMMVRLLPDHLLYTVSLLVELNHLTQSLDYQLLDYLPPLPEEPVDGLDISEYITEEQYAKAYRDCANHPERLHQIQLIANVGDDLNRYVRSKFLSFSLKVTKGAAEMAGVGALHQFLNRGFHAFQRMGDVEKMLAIIIERETHILDQIFQGNPTPFSLENMQPNTSREMSTPSFV
;
A
#
# COMPACT_ATOMS: atom_id res chain seq x y z
N MET A 1 -0.86 11.52 -22.79
CA MET A 1 -1.95 12.54 -22.78
C MET A 1 -2.57 12.79 -21.39
N TYR A 2 -2.21 12.03 -20.34
CA TYR A 2 -2.68 12.25 -18.96
C TYR A 2 -2.09 13.50 -18.29
N LYS A 3 -0.76 13.71 -18.44
CA LYS A 3 -0.01 14.80 -17.79
C LYS A 3 -0.57 16.18 -18.13
N GLU A 4 -0.92 16.38 -19.41
CA GLU A 4 -1.53 17.63 -19.87
C GLU A 4 -2.90 17.89 -19.23
N LYS A 5 -3.75 16.87 -19.07
CA LYS A 5 -5.06 17.00 -18.44
C LYS A 5 -4.95 17.28 -16.93
N LEU A 6 -4.03 16.60 -16.24
CA LEU A 6 -3.75 16.85 -14.83
C LEU A 6 -3.27 18.29 -14.60
N LEU A 7 -2.34 18.78 -15.44
CA LEU A 7 -1.81 20.14 -15.35
C LEU A 7 -2.86 21.22 -15.67
N ARG A 8 -3.78 20.95 -16.61
CA ARG A 8 -4.90 21.86 -16.95
C ARG A 8 -5.96 21.97 -15.86
N THR A 9 -6.05 21.00 -14.95
CA THR A 9 -7.02 21.01 -13.87
C THR A 9 -6.68 22.10 -12.85
N LYS A 10 -7.61 23.02 -12.60
CA LYS A 10 -7.42 24.13 -11.65
C LYS A 10 -7.40 23.60 -10.22
N VAL A 11 -6.24 23.63 -9.58
CA VAL A 11 -6.04 23.30 -8.16
C VAL A 11 -5.93 24.59 -7.35
N ARG A 12 -6.60 24.64 -6.18
CA ARG A 12 -6.70 25.85 -5.34
C ARG A 12 -5.97 25.74 -4.02
N THR A 13 -5.69 24.52 -3.56
CA THR A 13 -5.08 24.24 -2.26
C THR A 13 -3.75 23.53 -2.44
N ASP A 14 -2.90 23.56 -1.42
CA ASP A 14 -1.60 22.90 -1.47
C ASP A 14 -1.72 21.37 -1.48
N ASN A 15 -2.73 20.82 -0.80
CA ASN A 15 -3.03 19.38 -0.85
C ASN A 15 -3.47 18.92 -2.25
N ALA A 16 -4.25 19.74 -2.96
CA ALA A 16 -4.61 19.46 -4.35
C ALA A 16 -3.40 19.53 -5.30
N LYS A 17 -2.45 20.44 -5.05
CA LYS A 17 -1.18 20.51 -5.81
C LYS A 17 -0.31 19.28 -5.53
N ARG A 18 -0.14 18.91 -4.27
CA ARG A 18 0.59 17.71 -3.84
C ARG A 18 0.03 16.47 -4.53
N LEU A 19 -1.28 16.25 -4.44
CA LEU A 19 -1.93 15.10 -5.08
C LEU A 19 -1.65 15.07 -6.60
N ARG A 20 -1.72 16.23 -7.28
CA ARG A 20 -1.40 16.31 -8.70
C ARG A 20 0.03 15.90 -9.00
N GLU A 21 0.99 16.38 -8.23
CA GLU A 21 2.42 16.07 -8.40
C GLU A 21 2.69 14.59 -8.15
N THR A 22 2.16 14.02 -7.07
CA THR A 22 2.31 12.60 -6.78
C THR A 22 1.70 11.72 -7.86
N LEU A 23 0.53 12.08 -8.41
CA LEU A 23 -0.09 11.36 -9.52
C LEU A 23 0.74 11.44 -10.81
N ILE A 24 1.32 12.61 -11.11
CA ILE A 24 2.20 12.76 -12.27
C ILE A 24 3.43 11.85 -12.12
N ASN A 25 4.09 11.88 -10.95
CA ASN A 25 5.27 11.05 -10.68
C ASN A 25 4.94 9.56 -10.80
N TYR A 26 3.80 9.13 -10.25
CA TYR A 26 3.32 7.75 -10.36
C TYR A 26 3.09 7.33 -11.83
N CYS A 27 2.38 8.15 -12.60
CA CYS A 27 2.12 7.84 -14.00
C CYS A 27 3.39 7.87 -14.87
N ASP A 28 4.31 8.83 -14.63
CA ASP A 28 5.61 8.89 -15.31
C ASP A 28 6.42 7.61 -15.00
N PHE A 29 6.45 7.17 -13.74
CA PHE A 29 7.11 5.93 -13.32
C PHE A 29 6.54 4.69 -14.03
N ARG A 30 5.21 4.55 -14.06
CA ARG A 30 4.54 3.44 -14.75
C ARG A 30 4.90 3.41 -16.23
N GLN A 31 4.79 4.56 -16.90
CA GLN A 31 5.04 4.65 -18.34
C GLN A 31 6.47 4.24 -18.72
N VAL A 32 7.45 4.49 -17.85
CA VAL A 32 8.86 4.12 -18.10
C VAL A 32 9.12 2.64 -17.84
N ASN A 33 8.43 2.05 -16.86
CA ASN A 33 8.74 0.71 -16.35
C ASN A 33 7.81 -0.40 -16.86
N GLU A 34 6.71 -0.04 -17.52
CA GLU A 34 5.71 -0.97 -18.04
C GLU A 34 6.31 -1.90 -19.12
N SER A 35 6.50 -3.16 -18.73
CA SER A 35 6.96 -4.27 -19.58
C SER A 35 6.20 -5.52 -19.16
N ASP A 36 5.65 -6.26 -20.12
CA ASP A 36 4.89 -7.49 -19.83
C ASP A 36 5.73 -8.51 -19.04
N SER A 37 7.02 -8.63 -19.36
CA SER A 37 7.94 -9.54 -18.65
C SER A 37 8.20 -9.08 -17.22
N LYS A 38 8.51 -7.79 -17.00
CA LYS A 38 8.73 -7.25 -15.65
C LYS A 38 7.45 -7.30 -14.80
N ASN A 39 6.29 -7.01 -15.39
CA ASN A 39 5.00 -7.08 -14.69
C ASN A 39 4.70 -8.50 -14.19
N ARG A 40 5.08 -9.54 -14.94
CA ARG A 40 4.93 -10.94 -14.50
C ARG A 40 5.88 -11.28 -13.36
N GLN A 41 7.14 -10.83 -13.43
CA GLN A 41 8.11 -11.02 -12.35
C GLN A 41 7.69 -10.29 -11.07
N LEU A 42 7.11 -9.10 -11.19
CA LEU A 42 6.52 -8.38 -10.06
C LEU A 42 5.38 -9.16 -9.43
N ALA A 43 4.48 -9.74 -10.22
CA ALA A 43 3.39 -10.54 -9.67
C ALA A 43 3.90 -11.71 -8.81
N ILE A 44 5.00 -12.36 -9.22
CA ILE A 44 5.66 -13.43 -8.44
C ILE A 44 6.22 -12.86 -7.13
N LEU A 45 6.92 -11.74 -7.19
CA LEU A 45 7.48 -11.07 -6.02
C LEU A 45 6.39 -10.62 -5.03
N GLU A 46 5.34 -9.95 -5.52
CA GLU A 46 4.21 -9.48 -4.73
C GLU A 46 3.50 -10.66 -4.05
N GLN A 47 3.33 -11.78 -4.77
CA GLN A 47 2.72 -12.98 -4.20
C GLN A 47 3.59 -13.59 -3.09
N TRP A 48 4.91 -13.67 -3.28
CA TRP A 48 5.84 -14.12 -2.24
C TRP A 48 5.78 -13.20 -1.01
N GLN A 49 5.84 -11.89 -1.22
CA GLN A 49 5.81 -10.91 -0.15
C GLN A 49 4.48 -10.96 0.62
N SER A 50 3.36 -11.18 -0.07
CA SER A 50 2.05 -11.39 0.54
C SER A 50 2.03 -12.63 1.44
N GLN A 51 2.57 -13.76 0.96
CA GLN A 51 2.69 -14.99 1.75
C GLN A 51 3.58 -14.79 2.99
N ARG A 52 4.71 -14.09 2.85
CA ARG A 52 5.60 -13.74 3.96
C ARG A 52 4.89 -12.87 4.99
N LEU A 53 4.14 -11.86 4.55
CA LEU A 53 3.33 -11.01 5.43
C LEU A 53 2.26 -11.82 6.16
N GLN A 54 1.53 -12.70 5.46
CA GLN A 54 0.55 -13.61 6.06
C GLN A 54 1.17 -14.53 7.11
N GLY A 55 2.38 -15.06 6.85
CA GLY A 55 3.09 -15.92 7.80
C GLY A 55 3.54 -15.18 9.06
N THR A 56 4.19 -14.03 8.88
CA THR A 56 4.72 -13.20 10.00
C THR A 56 3.61 -12.49 10.80
N HIS A 57 2.39 -12.42 10.26
CA HIS A 57 1.23 -11.81 10.91
C HIS A 57 0.06 -12.79 11.04
N ALA A 58 0.36 -14.09 11.11
CA ALA A 58 -0.65 -15.14 11.15
C ALA A 58 -1.61 -14.99 12.35
N ASP A 59 -1.10 -14.54 13.50
CA ASP A 59 -1.92 -14.24 14.68
C ASP A 59 -2.98 -13.17 14.39
N LEU A 60 -2.61 -12.06 13.74
CA LEU A 60 -3.57 -11.03 13.32
C LEU A 60 -4.56 -11.56 12.28
N HIS A 61 -4.10 -12.40 11.35
CA HIS A 61 -4.93 -12.96 10.30
C HIS A 61 -5.93 -14.02 10.82
N THR A 62 -5.60 -14.69 11.92
CA THR A 62 -6.51 -15.63 12.60
C THR A 62 -7.48 -14.94 13.55
N ASP A 63 -7.21 -13.70 13.94
CA ASP A 63 -8.11 -12.91 14.77
C ASP A 63 -9.35 -12.49 13.95
N PRO A 64 -10.57 -12.92 14.33
CA PRO A 64 -11.79 -12.51 13.66
C PRO A 64 -11.99 -10.99 13.61
N GLU A 65 -11.38 -10.24 14.52
CA GLU A 65 -11.45 -8.78 14.60
C GLU A 65 -10.72 -8.08 13.43
N TYR A 66 -9.65 -8.70 12.90
CA TYR A 66 -8.82 -8.10 11.85
C TYR A 66 -8.94 -8.82 10.50
N LYS A 67 -9.39 -10.08 10.50
CA LYS A 67 -9.38 -10.95 9.31
C LYS A 67 -9.94 -10.30 8.04
N GLU A 68 -11.18 -9.82 8.05
CA GLU A 68 -11.83 -9.29 6.83
C GLU A 68 -11.08 -8.08 6.27
N GLY A 69 -10.53 -7.24 7.14
CA GLY A 69 -9.78 -6.07 6.72
C GLY A 69 -8.37 -6.40 6.24
N LEU A 70 -7.71 -7.40 6.84
CA LEU A 70 -6.42 -7.91 6.35
C LEU A 70 -6.56 -8.65 5.01
N ASP A 71 -7.60 -9.45 4.84
CA ASP A 71 -7.94 -10.09 3.56
C ASP A 71 -8.10 -9.01 2.47
N PHE A 72 -8.85 -7.94 2.77
CA PHE A 72 -9.00 -6.81 1.83
C PHE A 72 -7.67 -6.09 1.54
N LEU A 73 -6.84 -5.85 2.56
CA LEU A 73 -5.52 -5.20 2.36
C LEU A 73 -4.59 -6.05 1.49
N LEU A 74 -4.51 -7.35 1.73
CA LEU A 74 -3.60 -8.23 1.02
C LEU A 74 -4.09 -8.53 -0.40
N ASP A 75 -5.37 -8.87 -0.56
CA ASP A 75 -5.93 -9.31 -1.85
C ASP A 75 -6.25 -8.14 -2.78
N GLU A 76 -6.64 -6.98 -2.24
CA GLU A 76 -7.14 -5.86 -3.03
C GLU A 76 -6.22 -4.63 -3.01
N LEU A 77 -5.28 -4.49 -2.08
CA LEU A 77 -4.32 -3.37 -2.07
C LEU A 77 -2.88 -3.77 -2.36
N TYR A 78 -2.48 -5.01 -2.04
CA TYR A 78 -1.10 -5.46 -2.20
C TYR A 78 -0.86 -6.38 -3.42
N ALA A 79 -1.79 -7.28 -3.74
CA ALA A 79 -1.68 -8.19 -4.90
C ALA A 79 -2.75 -7.90 -5.98
N PRO A 80 -2.70 -6.72 -6.65
CA PRO A 80 -3.76 -6.28 -7.53
C PRO A 80 -3.89 -7.16 -8.77
N LYS A 81 -4.94 -7.97 -8.85
CA LYS A 81 -5.28 -8.75 -10.06
C LYS A 81 -5.76 -7.89 -11.24
N ASP A 82 -6.17 -6.63 -11.04
CA ASP A 82 -6.69 -5.80 -12.14
C ASP A 82 -6.78 -4.28 -11.86
N PHE A 83 -5.67 -3.64 -11.44
CA PHE A 83 -5.66 -2.19 -11.17
C PHE A 83 -5.35 -1.31 -12.38
N THR A 84 -4.98 -1.90 -13.52
CA THR A 84 -4.71 -1.20 -14.77
C THR A 84 -5.87 -0.28 -15.18
N GLN A 85 -7.12 -0.68 -14.89
CA GLN A 85 -8.30 0.12 -15.21
C GLN A 85 -8.45 1.38 -14.33
N ARG A 86 -8.11 1.32 -13.03
CA ARG A 86 -8.13 2.50 -12.14
C ARG A 86 -7.09 3.54 -12.57
N ASP A 87 -5.91 3.07 -12.95
CA ASP A 87 -4.80 3.93 -13.34
C ASP A 87 -5.05 4.63 -14.67
N ASN A 88 -5.68 3.93 -15.62
CA ASN A 88 -6.12 4.49 -16.90
C ASN A 88 -7.14 5.63 -16.76
N ASP A 89 -7.89 5.68 -15.65
CA ASP A 89 -8.91 6.69 -15.38
C ASP A 89 -8.41 7.85 -14.50
N ILE A 90 -7.13 7.89 -14.10
CA ILE A 90 -6.58 8.91 -13.20
C ILE A 90 -6.85 10.33 -13.72
N ASP A 91 -6.68 10.56 -15.03
CA ASP A 91 -6.88 11.86 -15.67
C ASP A 91 -8.36 12.31 -15.67
N ARG A 92 -9.29 11.35 -15.66
CA ARG A 92 -10.74 11.57 -15.57
C ARG A 92 -11.20 11.79 -14.13
N ILE A 93 -10.60 11.07 -13.18
CA ILE A 93 -11.03 11.07 -11.78
C ILE A 93 -10.44 12.27 -11.03
N PHE A 94 -9.20 12.67 -11.32
CA PHE A 94 -8.53 13.76 -10.60
C PHE A 94 -9.33 15.08 -10.54
N PRO A 95 -9.92 15.59 -11.66
CA PRO A 95 -10.78 16.78 -11.60
C PRO A 95 -12.00 16.62 -10.68
N MET A 96 -12.56 15.40 -10.60
CA MET A 96 -13.68 15.12 -9.72
C MET A 96 -13.24 15.11 -8.26
N MET A 97 -12.09 14.51 -7.94
CA MET A 97 -11.51 14.51 -6.59
C MET A 97 -11.31 15.94 -6.09
N VAL A 98 -10.63 16.79 -6.86
CA VAL A 98 -10.36 18.19 -6.49
C VAL A 98 -11.64 18.99 -6.28
N ARG A 99 -12.72 18.68 -7.02
CA ARG A 99 -14.00 19.39 -6.91
C ARG A 99 -14.87 18.91 -5.76
N LEU A 100 -14.81 17.63 -5.42
CA LEU A 100 -15.78 16.97 -4.53
C LEU A 100 -15.23 16.65 -3.15
N LEU A 101 -13.93 16.38 -3.02
CA LEU A 101 -13.34 15.97 -1.76
C LEU A 101 -12.98 17.19 -0.89
N PRO A 102 -13.23 17.12 0.43
CA PRO A 102 -12.62 18.01 1.40
C PRO A 102 -11.09 18.01 1.27
N ASP A 103 -10.47 19.14 1.57
CA ASP A 103 -9.03 19.33 1.36
C ASP A 103 -8.15 18.34 2.15
N HIS A 104 -8.55 17.98 3.37
CA HIS A 104 -7.85 16.97 4.16
C HIS A 104 -7.92 15.57 3.54
N LEU A 105 -8.99 15.22 2.81
CA LEU A 105 -9.06 13.95 2.09
C LEU A 105 -8.15 13.97 0.86
N LEU A 106 -7.93 15.14 0.23
CA LEU A 106 -6.94 15.24 -0.85
C LEU A 106 -5.52 14.97 -0.35
N TYR A 107 -5.20 15.41 0.87
CA TYR A 107 -3.94 15.07 1.53
C TYR A 107 -3.80 13.56 1.74
N THR A 108 -4.79 12.91 2.36
CA THR A 108 -4.75 11.45 2.59
C THR A 108 -4.66 10.67 1.26
N VAL A 109 -5.38 11.08 0.22
CA VAL A 109 -5.26 10.46 -1.12
C VAL A 109 -3.85 10.67 -1.69
N SER A 110 -3.22 11.83 -1.45
CA SER A 110 -1.84 12.04 -1.90
C SER A 110 -0.85 11.10 -1.21
N LEU A 111 -1.03 10.82 0.09
CA LEU A 111 -0.22 9.86 0.84
C LEU A 111 -0.42 8.43 0.32
N LEU A 112 -1.66 8.05 -0.01
CA LEU A 112 -1.97 6.74 -0.61
C LEU A 112 -1.29 6.56 -1.97
N VAL A 113 -1.31 7.59 -2.82
CA VAL A 113 -0.63 7.54 -4.13
C VAL A 113 0.90 7.49 -3.94
N GLU A 114 1.44 8.23 -2.98
CA GLU A 114 2.86 8.22 -2.65
C GLU A 114 3.30 6.85 -2.15
N LEU A 115 2.56 6.26 -1.22
CA LEU A 115 2.81 4.92 -0.70
C LEU A 115 2.80 3.89 -1.85
N ASN A 116 1.78 3.91 -2.71
CA ASN A 116 1.69 2.99 -3.85
C ASN A 116 2.88 3.17 -4.82
N HIS A 117 3.22 4.41 -5.15
CA HIS A 117 4.36 4.71 -6.01
C HIS A 117 5.67 4.23 -5.40
N LEU A 118 5.89 4.47 -4.11
CA LEU A 118 7.09 4.05 -3.40
C LEU A 118 7.18 2.53 -3.32
N THR A 119 6.10 1.83 -2.96
CA THR A 119 6.03 0.36 -2.93
C THR A 119 6.47 -0.22 -4.27
N GLN A 120 5.82 0.18 -5.36
CA GLN A 120 6.18 -0.31 -6.69
C GLN A 120 7.62 0.04 -7.05
N SER A 121 8.07 1.27 -6.79
CA SER A 121 9.45 1.69 -7.09
C SER A 121 10.49 0.84 -6.37
N LEU A 122 10.22 0.47 -5.12
CA LEU A 122 11.10 -0.38 -4.32
C LEU A 122 11.06 -1.84 -4.75
N ASP A 123 9.91 -2.36 -5.19
CA ASP A 123 9.79 -3.73 -5.70
C ASP A 123 10.46 -3.87 -7.08
N TYR A 124 10.34 -2.86 -7.94
CA TYR A 124 11.09 -2.78 -9.20
C TYR A 124 12.60 -2.78 -8.95
N GLN A 125 13.09 -2.03 -7.97
CA GLN A 125 14.51 -2.05 -7.60
C GLN A 125 14.92 -3.43 -7.07
N LEU A 126 14.07 -4.06 -6.25
CA LEU A 126 14.37 -5.35 -5.64
C LEU A 126 14.49 -6.47 -6.69
N LEU A 127 13.66 -6.43 -7.73
CA LEU A 127 13.74 -7.39 -8.85
C LEU A 127 15.12 -7.41 -9.51
N ASP A 128 15.80 -6.26 -9.61
CA ASP A 128 17.13 -6.19 -10.24
C ASP A 128 18.22 -6.94 -9.42
N TYR A 129 17.94 -7.28 -8.16
CA TYR A 129 18.87 -8.01 -7.26
C TYR A 129 18.41 -9.43 -6.92
N LEU A 130 17.20 -9.82 -7.33
CA LEU A 130 16.71 -11.18 -7.15
C LEU A 130 17.30 -12.12 -8.23
N PRO A 131 17.35 -13.44 -7.96
CA PRO A 131 17.61 -14.43 -9.00
C PRO A 131 16.61 -14.28 -10.16
N PRO A 132 16.99 -14.67 -11.39
CA PRO A 132 16.08 -14.61 -12.52
C PRO A 132 14.75 -15.32 -12.25
N LEU A 133 13.66 -14.56 -12.27
CA LEU A 133 12.30 -15.07 -12.14
C LEU A 133 11.74 -15.44 -13.52
N PRO A 134 10.86 -16.45 -13.61
CA PRO A 134 10.31 -16.89 -14.89
C PRO A 134 9.51 -15.76 -15.56
N GLU A 135 9.69 -15.64 -16.88
CA GLU A 135 8.99 -14.65 -17.69
C GLU A 135 7.63 -15.15 -18.20
N GLU A 136 7.37 -16.46 -18.11
CA GLU A 136 6.14 -17.10 -18.56
C GLU A 136 5.35 -17.71 -17.39
N PRO A 137 4.01 -17.75 -17.47
CA PRO A 137 3.18 -18.37 -16.43
C PRO A 137 3.54 -19.84 -16.27
N VAL A 138 3.76 -20.27 -15.03
CA VAL A 138 3.93 -21.69 -14.70
C VAL A 138 2.68 -22.13 -13.92
N ASP A 139 1.91 -23.05 -14.49
CA ASP A 139 0.74 -23.62 -13.81
C ASP A 139 1.19 -24.37 -12.54
N GLY A 140 0.49 -24.12 -11.42
CA GLY A 140 0.82 -24.76 -10.13
C GLY A 140 2.06 -24.20 -9.44
N LEU A 141 2.47 -22.96 -9.76
CA LEU A 141 3.62 -22.26 -9.18
C LEU A 141 3.62 -22.33 -7.63
N ASP A 142 4.57 -23.07 -7.06
CA ASP A 142 4.98 -22.87 -5.68
C ASP A 142 6.02 -21.74 -5.67
N ILE A 143 5.59 -20.54 -5.25
CA ILE A 143 6.42 -19.32 -5.30
C ILE A 143 7.65 -19.47 -4.40
N SER A 144 7.57 -20.29 -3.36
CA SER A 144 8.69 -20.55 -2.46
C SER A 144 9.86 -21.26 -3.14
N GLU A 145 9.63 -21.89 -4.31
CA GLU A 145 10.68 -22.46 -5.15
C GLU A 145 11.51 -21.41 -5.90
N TYR A 146 10.97 -20.20 -6.09
CA TYR A 146 11.59 -19.14 -6.90
C TYR A 146 12.30 -18.07 -6.07
N ILE A 147 11.78 -17.81 -4.86
CA ILE A 147 12.34 -16.83 -3.95
C ILE A 147 12.48 -17.48 -2.57
N THR A 148 13.71 -17.67 -2.11
CA THR A 148 13.97 -18.07 -0.73
C THR A 148 14.08 -16.86 0.19
N GLU A 149 13.85 -17.05 1.49
CA GLU A 149 14.06 -15.99 2.49
C GLU A 149 15.49 -15.43 2.46
N GLU A 150 16.49 -16.28 2.24
CA GLU A 150 17.90 -15.89 2.12
C GLU A 150 18.12 -15.01 0.89
N GLN A 151 17.58 -15.40 -0.26
CA GLN A 151 17.69 -14.64 -1.52
C GLN A 151 17.02 -13.27 -1.38
N TYR A 152 15.82 -13.22 -0.80
CA TYR A 152 15.09 -11.98 -0.57
C TYR A 152 15.84 -11.05 0.39
N ALA A 153 16.31 -11.57 1.53
CA ALA A 153 17.07 -10.78 2.50
C ALA A 153 18.41 -10.29 1.92
N LYS A 154 19.07 -11.11 1.11
CA LYS A 154 20.29 -10.69 0.38
C LYS A 154 19.98 -9.57 -0.62
N ALA A 155 18.92 -9.70 -1.41
CA ALA A 155 18.51 -8.68 -2.38
C ALA A 155 18.22 -7.34 -1.69
N TYR A 156 17.54 -7.34 -0.54
CA TYR A 156 17.34 -6.13 0.27
C TYR A 156 18.66 -5.45 0.68
N ARG A 157 19.64 -6.23 1.15
CA ARG A 157 20.96 -5.69 1.52
C ARG A 157 21.70 -5.12 0.32
N ASP A 158 21.63 -5.79 -0.82
CA ASP A 158 22.29 -5.35 -2.05
C ASP A 158 21.62 -4.09 -2.65
N CYS A 159 20.30 -3.94 -2.52
CA CYS A 159 19.59 -2.71 -2.90
C CYS A 159 20.05 -1.48 -2.08
N ALA A 160 20.46 -1.68 -0.83
CA ALA A 160 20.92 -0.64 0.08
C ALA A 160 19.94 0.54 0.30
N ASN A 161 18.62 0.30 0.14
CA ASN A 161 17.54 1.30 0.23
C ASN A 161 16.81 1.30 1.59
N HIS A 162 17.56 1.09 2.67
CA HIS A 162 17.03 1.05 4.04
C HIS A 162 16.23 2.31 4.43
N PRO A 163 16.71 3.55 4.16
CA PRO A 163 15.96 4.76 4.49
C PRO A 163 14.59 4.83 3.77
N GLU A 164 14.53 4.42 2.51
CA GLU A 164 13.30 4.41 1.72
C GLU A 164 12.31 3.35 2.23
N ARG A 165 12.80 2.20 2.67
CA ARG A 165 11.98 1.14 3.29
C ARG A 165 11.42 1.59 4.64
N LEU A 166 12.20 2.28 5.47
CA LEU A 166 11.69 2.92 6.69
C LEU A 166 10.63 3.98 6.40
N HIS A 167 10.85 4.80 5.37
CA HIS A 167 9.85 5.78 4.92
C HIS A 167 8.56 5.11 4.46
N GLN A 168 8.65 4.00 3.73
CA GLN A 168 7.50 3.18 3.34
C GLN A 168 6.69 2.71 4.55
N ILE A 169 7.35 2.17 5.57
CA ILE A 169 6.72 1.75 6.83
C ILE A 169 6.02 2.94 7.52
N GLN A 170 6.70 4.09 7.61
CA GLN A 170 6.11 5.29 8.22
C GLN A 170 4.90 5.81 7.43
N LEU A 171 4.92 5.74 6.10
CA LEU A 171 3.77 6.09 5.26
C LEU A 171 2.58 5.16 5.51
N ILE A 172 2.80 3.86 5.71
CA ILE A 172 1.74 2.91 6.08
C ILE A 172 1.08 3.34 7.40
N ALA A 173 1.87 3.70 8.41
CA ALA A 173 1.35 4.18 9.69
C ALA A 173 0.49 5.45 9.51
N ASN A 174 1.04 6.46 8.83
CA ASN A 174 0.35 7.74 8.63
C ASN A 174 -0.97 7.58 7.85
N VAL A 175 -0.96 6.76 6.80
CA VAL A 175 -2.16 6.46 6.00
C VAL A 175 -3.19 5.70 6.83
N GLY A 176 -2.75 4.73 7.64
CA GLY A 176 -3.61 3.94 8.49
C GLY A 176 -4.34 4.78 9.54
N ASP A 177 -3.62 5.69 10.22
CA ASP A 177 -4.18 6.62 11.20
C ASP A 177 -5.23 7.56 10.56
N ASP A 178 -4.90 8.14 9.41
CA ASP A 178 -5.81 8.97 8.63
C ASP A 178 -7.08 8.19 8.25
N LEU A 179 -6.93 6.98 7.70
CA LEU A 179 -8.07 6.15 7.30
C LEU A 179 -8.94 5.75 8.48
N ASN A 180 -8.36 5.34 9.62
CA ASN A 180 -9.11 4.98 10.83
C ASN A 180 -10.04 6.14 11.28
N ARG A 181 -9.57 7.38 11.17
CA ARG A 181 -10.38 8.56 11.47
C ARG A 181 -11.59 8.71 10.53
N TYR A 182 -11.43 8.40 9.25
CA TYR A 182 -12.49 8.61 8.25
C TYR A 182 -13.50 7.48 8.15
N VAL A 183 -13.10 6.22 8.37
CA VAL A 183 -14.01 5.06 8.27
C VAL A 183 -15.06 5.03 9.38
N ARG A 184 -14.80 5.74 10.47
CA ARG A 184 -15.76 6.00 11.56
C ARG A 184 -16.81 7.06 11.23
N SER A 185 -16.68 7.77 10.09
CA SER A 185 -17.61 8.81 9.68
C SER A 185 -18.92 8.26 9.10
N LYS A 186 -20.03 8.46 9.83
CA LYS A 186 -21.39 8.11 9.37
C LYS A 186 -21.78 8.87 8.09
N PHE A 187 -21.28 10.10 7.93
CA PHE A 187 -21.52 10.91 6.73
C PHE A 187 -20.89 10.26 5.50
N LEU A 188 -19.63 9.80 5.60
CA LEU A 188 -18.92 9.19 4.48
C LEU A 188 -19.57 7.86 4.04
N SER A 189 -20.01 7.06 5.02
CA SER A 189 -20.79 5.83 4.77
C SER A 189 -22.08 6.13 3.99
N PHE A 190 -22.82 7.17 4.38
CA PHE A 190 -24.04 7.57 3.69
C PHE A 190 -23.76 8.08 2.27
N SER A 191 -22.72 8.93 2.10
CA SER A 191 -22.32 9.46 0.80
C SER A 191 -21.96 8.36 -0.19
N LEU A 192 -21.20 7.34 0.23
CA LEU A 192 -20.88 6.21 -0.63
C LEU A 192 -22.14 5.48 -1.10
N LYS A 193 -23.12 5.24 -0.22
CA LYS A 193 -24.38 4.58 -0.60
C LYS A 193 -25.18 5.36 -1.63
N VAL A 194 -25.31 6.67 -1.46
CA VAL A 194 -26.15 7.51 -2.34
C VAL A 194 -25.48 7.82 -3.68
N THR A 195 -24.15 7.81 -3.74
CA THR A 195 -23.39 8.19 -4.95
C THR A 195 -23.21 7.06 -5.98
N LYS A 196 -23.64 5.83 -5.67
CA LYS A 196 -23.47 4.66 -6.55
C LYS A 196 -23.99 4.88 -7.97
N GLY A 197 -25.25 5.32 -8.11
CA GLY A 197 -25.85 5.55 -9.44
C GLY A 197 -25.17 6.65 -10.23
N ALA A 198 -24.71 7.71 -9.56
CA ALA A 198 -23.94 8.78 -10.20
C ALA A 198 -22.58 8.28 -10.68
N ALA A 199 -21.91 7.41 -9.90
CA ALA A 199 -20.63 6.81 -10.28
C ALA A 199 -20.76 5.88 -11.49
N GLU A 200 -21.81 5.06 -11.55
CA GLU A 200 -22.10 4.18 -12.69
C GLU A 200 -22.35 4.98 -13.96
N MET A 201 -23.20 6.02 -13.91
CA MET A 201 -23.44 6.91 -15.06
C MET A 201 -22.19 7.69 -15.48
N ALA A 202 -21.34 8.05 -14.52
CA ALA A 202 -20.07 8.72 -14.78
C ALA A 202 -18.96 7.77 -15.22
N GLY A 203 -19.25 6.47 -15.45
CA GLY A 203 -18.28 5.48 -15.93
C GLY A 203 -17.20 5.09 -14.91
N VAL A 204 -17.37 5.43 -13.63
CA VAL A 204 -16.43 5.16 -12.53
C VAL A 204 -17.04 4.22 -11.48
N GLY A 205 -18.01 3.40 -11.89
CA GLY A 205 -18.73 2.47 -11.00
C GLY A 205 -17.82 1.43 -10.33
N ALA A 206 -16.85 0.89 -11.06
CA ALA A 206 -15.89 -0.09 -10.52
C ALA A 206 -15.04 0.51 -9.38
N LEU A 207 -14.52 1.73 -9.57
CA LEU A 207 -13.79 2.45 -8.53
C LEU A 207 -14.66 2.72 -7.31
N HIS A 208 -15.91 3.13 -7.52
CA HIS A 208 -16.85 3.37 -6.42
C HIS A 208 -17.12 2.10 -5.61
N GLN A 209 -17.34 0.97 -6.28
CA GLN A 209 -17.53 -0.32 -5.62
C GLN A 209 -16.31 -0.74 -4.80
N PHE A 210 -15.11 -0.53 -5.34
CA PHE A 210 -13.85 -0.76 -4.64
C PHE A 210 -13.75 0.10 -3.36
N LEU A 211 -13.98 1.41 -3.47
CA LEU A 211 -13.98 2.32 -2.32
C LEU A 211 -15.01 1.91 -1.26
N ASN A 212 -16.19 1.46 -1.69
CA ASN A 212 -17.24 1.00 -0.79
C ASN A 212 -16.88 -0.30 -0.06
N ARG A 213 -16.26 -1.27 -0.75
CA ARG A 213 -15.75 -2.50 -0.13
C ARG A 213 -14.69 -2.17 0.92
N GLY A 214 -13.69 -1.36 0.54
CA GLY A 214 -12.63 -0.94 1.45
C GLY A 214 -13.17 -0.21 2.68
N PHE A 215 -14.05 0.77 2.48
CA PHE A 215 -14.68 1.50 3.59
C PHE A 215 -15.41 0.55 4.55
N HIS A 216 -16.16 -0.43 4.04
CA HIS A 216 -16.89 -1.38 4.87
C HIS A 216 -16.01 -2.44 5.54
N ALA A 217 -14.87 -2.81 4.95
CA ALA A 217 -13.90 -3.71 5.55
C ALA A 217 -13.23 -3.02 6.75
N PHE A 218 -12.69 -1.81 6.55
CA PHE A 218 -12.08 -1.02 7.62
C PHE A 218 -13.07 -0.58 8.71
N GLN A 219 -14.34 -0.32 8.36
CA GLN A 219 -15.35 0.04 9.36
C GLN A 219 -15.71 -1.13 10.30
N ARG A 220 -15.58 -2.38 9.83
CA ARG A 220 -15.87 -3.58 10.62
C ARG A 220 -14.64 -4.14 11.33
N MET A 221 -13.45 -3.76 10.86
CA MET A 221 -12.20 -4.00 11.56
C MET A 221 -12.26 -3.35 12.96
N GLY A 222 -11.78 -4.07 13.97
CA GLY A 222 -11.79 -3.55 15.34
C GLY A 222 -10.73 -2.50 15.60
N ASP A 223 -9.82 -2.71 16.56
CA ASP A 223 -8.80 -1.72 16.90
C ASP A 223 -7.70 -1.59 15.82
N VAL A 224 -8.00 -0.78 14.79
CA VAL A 224 -7.09 -0.49 13.67
C VAL A 224 -5.76 0.09 14.15
N GLU A 225 -5.77 0.94 15.18
CA GLU A 225 -4.55 1.56 15.72
C GLU A 225 -3.65 0.50 16.34
N LYS A 226 -4.22 -0.41 17.15
CA LYS A 226 -3.49 -1.53 17.73
C LYS A 226 -2.92 -2.47 16.65
N MET A 227 -3.72 -2.81 15.64
CA MET A 227 -3.27 -3.66 14.54
C MET A 227 -2.10 -3.02 13.78
N LEU A 228 -2.23 -1.74 13.41
CA LEU A 228 -1.16 -1.00 12.72
C LEU A 228 0.10 -0.94 13.57
N ALA A 229 -0.01 -0.67 14.87
CA ALA A 229 1.15 -0.65 15.75
C ALA A 229 1.92 -1.99 15.73
N ILE A 230 1.20 -3.12 15.75
CA ILE A 230 1.82 -4.46 15.69
C ILE A 230 2.53 -4.67 14.33
N ILE A 231 1.87 -4.32 13.22
CA ILE A 231 2.45 -4.46 11.88
C ILE A 231 3.72 -3.60 11.75
N ILE A 232 3.66 -2.34 12.15
CA ILE A 232 4.78 -1.40 12.05
C ILE A 232 5.96 -1.88 12.90
N GLU A 233 5.70 -2.33 14.13
CA GLU A 233 6.74 -2.83 15.03
C GLU A 233 7.45 -4.05 14.44
N ARG A 234 6.68 -5.02 13.93
CA ARG A 234 7.22 -6.25 13.32
C ARG A 234 7.97 -5.97 12.03
N GLU A 235 7.40 -5.20 11.11
CA GLU A 235 8.03 -4.90 9.83
C GLU A 235 9.31 -4.07 10.01
N THR A 236 9.34 -3.16 10.99
CA THR A 236 10.58 -2.43 11.36
C THR A 236 11.62 -3.40 11.92
N HIS A 237 11.23 -4.29 12.82
CA HIS A 237 12.14 -5.31 13.36
C HIS A 237 12.71 -6.22 12.27
N ILE A 238 11.86 -6.74 11.38
CA ILE A 238 12.26 -7.60 10.26
C ILE A 238 13.22 -6.85 9.34
N LEU A 239 12.92 -5.58 9.00
CA LEU A 239 13.80 -4.75 8.18
C LEU A 239 15.18 -4.62 8.82
N ASP A 240 15.24 -4.31 10.12
CA ASP A 240 16.50 -4.22 10.86
C ASP A 240 17.27 -5.55 10.84
N GLN A 241 16.59 -6.69 11.04
CA GLN A 241 17.23 -8.01 11.00
C GLN A 241 17.79 -8.34 9.61
N ILE A 242 17.07 -7.99 8.53
CA ILE A 242 17.53 -8.19 7.15
C ILE A 242 18.85 -7.44 6.93
N PHE A 243 18.90 -6.15 7.30
CA PHE A 243 20.07 -5.29 7.08
C PHE A 243 21.23 -5.61 8.03
N GLN A 244 20.97 -6.19 9.20
CA GLN A 244 22.00 -6.72 10.10
C GLN A 244 22.56 -8.08 9.64
N GLY A 245 21.98 -8.70 8.61
CA GLY A 245 22.44 -9.99 8.09
C GLY A 245 22.06 -11.18 8.96
N ASN A 246 20.98 -11.09 9.74
CA ASN A 246 20.46 -12.22 10.49
C ASN A 246 20.08 -13.38 9.53
N PRO A 247 20.46 -14.63 9.81
CA PRO A 247 20.12 -15.79 8.96
C PRO A 247 18.62 -16.13 8.95
N THR A 248 17.85 -15.70 9.95
CA THR A 248 16.41 -15.95 10.09
C THR A 248 15.67 -14.62 10.37
N PRO A 249 15.70 -13.65 9.44
CA PRO A 249 15.25 -12.29 9.71
C PRO A 249 13.72 -12.17 9.87
N PHE A 250 12.97 -13.20 9.46
CA PHE A 250 11.51 -13.26 9.58
C PHE A 250 11.02 -13.98 10.84
N SER A 251 11.93 -14.53 11.65
CA SER A 251 11.56 -15.15 12.93
C SER A 251 11.26 -14.08 13.98
N LEU A 252 10.03 -14.07 14.48
CA LEU A 252 9.58 -13.15 15.53
C LEU A 252 9.87 -13.65 16.96
N GLU A 253 10.47 -14.83 17.13
CA GLU A 253 10.74 -15.42 18.46
C GLU A 253 11.69 -14.56 19.31
N ASN A 254 12.57 -13.80 18.66
CA ASN A 254 13.54 -12.91 19.33
C ASN A 254 12.99 -11.50 19.59
N MET A 255 11.75 -11.21 19.19
CA MET A 255 11.09 -9.94 19.43
C MET A 255 10.72 -9.87 20.91
N GLN A 256 11.52 -9.15 21.71
CA GLN A 256 11.16 -8.90 23.10
C GLN A 256 9.86 -8.08 23.12
N PRO A 257 8.82 -8.51 23.88
CA PRO A 257 7.63 -7.69 24.02
C PRO A 257 8.05 -6.35 24.61
N ASN A 258 7.68 -5.27 23.94
CA ASN A 258 7.98 -3.91 24.35
C ASN A 258 7.14 -3.55 25.59
N THR A 259 7.52 -4.11 26.75
CA THR A 259 7.09 -3.59 28.04
C THR A 259 7.82 -2.27 28.26
N SER A 260 7.05 -1.17 28.22
CA SER A 260 7.42 0.20 28.62
C SER A 260 7.87 1.17 27.53
N ARG A 261 6.90 1.73 26.80
CA ARG A 261 6.89 3.19 26.54
C ARG A 261 5.68 3.81 27.24
N GLU A 262 5.84 4.04 28.54
CA GLU A 262 5.04 5.05 29.23
C GLU A 262 5.25 6.41 28.56
N MET A 263 4.16 7.13 28.41
CA MET A 263 4.05 8.49 27.90
C MET A 263 5.16 9.38 28.45
N SER A 264 6.14 9.71 27.60
CA SER A 264 7.03 10.85 27.82
C SER A 264 6.81 11.80 26.66
N THR A 265 5.91 12.75 26.85
CA THR A 265 5.78 13.94 26.02
C THR A 265 7.12 14.71 26.05
N PRO A 266 7.75 15.01 24.91
CA PRO A 266 8.86 15.94 24.89
C PRO A 266 8.30 17.35 25.09
N SER A 267 8.58 17.93 26.25
CA SER A 267 8.43 19.35 26.51
C SER A 267 9.48 20.10 25.68
N PHE A 268 9.04 20.80 24.65
CA PHE A 268 9.88 21.78 23.97
C PHE A 268 9.74 23.13 24.67
N VAL A 269 10.84 23.59 25.25
CA VAL A 269 11.12 25.01 25.54
C VAL A 269 11.79 25.61 24.32
#